data_AF-W2SDE4-F1
#
_entry.id   AF-W2SDE4-F1
#
_cell.length_a   1.000
_cell.length_b   1.000
_cell.length_c   1.000
_cell.angle_alpha   90.00
_cell.angle_beta   90.00
_cell.angle_gamma   90.00
#
_symmetry.space_group_name_H-M   'P 1'
#
loop_
_entity.id
_entity.type
_entity.pdbx_description
1 polymer ?
#
loop_
_entity_poly.entity_id
_entity_poly.type
_entity_poly.pdbx_seq_one_letter_code
_entity_poly.pdbx_strand_id
1 'polypeptide(L)' 'MFFANDQRDTVREENPGISFGQVGKVLGDKWKALTDKQREPYEKKAAADKKRYEDEKAKYNAAGSEEDEE' A
#
# COMPACT_ATOMS: atom_id res chain seq x y z
N MET A 1 -0.09 -1.23 -0.22
CA MET A 1 -0.13 -0.12 -1.21
C MET A 1 0.08 -0.64 -2.64
N PHE A 2 -0.93 -1.29 -3.23
CA PHE A 2 -0.76 -1.93 -4.54
C PHE A 2 -0.68 -0.92 -5.69
N PHE A 3 -1.64 0.00 -5.75
CA PHE A 3 -1.66 1.04 -6.79
C PHE A 3 -0.44 1.97 -6.73
N ALA A 4 -0.07 2.43 -5.54
CA ALA A 4 1.05 3.35 -5.39
C ALA A 4 2.37 2.71 -5.80
N ASN A 5 2.60 1.42 -5.53
CA ASN A 5 3.80 0.72 -6.01
C ASN A 5 3.82 0.59 -7.53
N ASP A 6 2.70 0.21 -8.13
CA ASP A 6 2.58 0.02 -9.58
C ASP A 6 2.76 1.33 -10.36
N GLN A 7 2.20 2.43 -9.84
CA GLN A 7 2.30 3.75 -10.46
C GLN A 7 3.53 4.57 -10.05
N ARG A 8 4.27 4.17 -9.01
CA ARG A 8 5.44 4.92 -8.55
C ARG A 8 6.49 5.06 -9.64
N ASP A 9 6.75 3.97 -10.35
CA ASP A 9 7.77 3.94 -11.40
C ASP A 9 7.29 4.76 -12.61
N THR A 10 6.04 4.59 -13.05
CA THR A 10 5.43 5.44 -14.08
C THR A 10 5.50 6.93 -13.72
N VAL A 11 5.17 7.31 -12.48
CA VAL A 11 5.21 8.72 -12.05
C VAL A 11 6.64 9.26 -12.06
N ARG A 12 7.64 8.44 -11.71
CA ARG A 12 9.06 8.83 -11.79
C ARG A 12 9.56 8.95 -13.22
N GLU A 13 9.12 8.07 -14.12
CA GLU A 13 9.46 8.13 -15.54
C GLU A 13 8.81 9.35 -16.21
N GLU A 14 7.53 9.64 -15.90
CA GLU A 14 6.83 10.83 -16.38
C GLU A 14 7.40 12.12 -15.78
N ASN A 15 7.98 12.07 -14.59
CA ASN A 15 8.52 13.22 -13.87
C ASN A 15 9.97 12.97 -13.42
N PRO A 16 10.94 13.04 -14.34
CA PRO A 16 12.34 12.81 -14.00
C PRO A 16 12.82 13.84 -12.95
N GLY A 17 13.35 13.35 -11.83
CA GLY A 17 13.82 14.17 -10.71
C GLY A 17 12.76 14.50 -9.64
N ILE A 18 11.54 13.95 -9.75
CA ILE A 18 10.51 14.12 -8.72
C ILE A 18 10.95 13.55 -7.37
N SER A 19 10.75 14.33 -6.30
CA SER A 19 11.07 13.89 -4.94
C SER A 19 10.06 12.85 -4.45
N PHE A 20 10.49 11.96 -3.54
CA PHE A 20 9.61 10.92 -3.00
C PHE A 20 8.31 11.46 -2.37
N GLY A 21 8.40 12.60 -1.65
CA GLY A 21 7.21 13.25 -1.08
C GLY A 21 6.22 13.74 -2.13
N GLN A 22 6.73 14.27 -3.26
CA GLN A 22 5.89 14.68 -4.38
C GLN A 22 5.28 13.49 -5.11
N VAL A 23 6.02 12.38 -5.27
CA VAL A 23 5.47 11.12 -5.82
C VAL A 23 4.26 10.67 -5.02
N GLY A 24 4.36 10.66 -3.68
CA GLY A 24 3.23 10.31 -2.83
C GLY A 24 2.00 11.20 -3.05
N LYS A 25 2.21 12.51 -3.25
CA LYS A 25 1.14 13.47 -3.55
C LYS A 25 0.48 13.18 -4.90
N VAL A 26 1.28 13.01 -5.95
CA VAL A 26 0.79 12.69 -7.30
C VAL A 26 0.02 11.36 -7.32
N LEU A 27 0.55 10.33 -6.64
CA LEU A 27 -0.14 9.04 -6.53
C LEU A 27 -1.47 9.15 -5.78
N GLY A 28 -1.52 9.96 -4.72
CA GLY A 28 -2.77 10.25 -4.00
C GLY A 28 -3.80 10.95 -4.88
N ASP A 29 -3.37 11.92 -5.68
CA ASP A 29 -4.25 12.63 -6.62
C ASP A 29 -4.71 11.71 -7.77
N LYS A 30 -3.81 10.91 -8.35
CA LYS A 30 -4.16 9.88 -9.36
C LYS A 30 -5.17 8.88 -8.78
N TRP A 31 -4.97 8.41 -7.55
CA TRP A 31 -5.90 7.50 -6.87
C TRP A 31 -7.30 8.10 -6.68
N LYS A 32 -7.38 9.38 -6.28
CA LYS A 32 -8.66 10.09 -6.18
C LYS A 32 -9.33 10.27 -7.54
N ALA A 33 -8.54 10.49 -8.59
CA ALA A 33 -9.00 10.63 -9.96
C ALA A 33 -9.42 9.31 -10.63
N LEU A 34 -8.99 8.15 -10.11
CA LEU A 34 -9.46 6.86 -10.60
C LEU A 34 -10.97 6.71 -10.41
N THR A 35 -11.62 6.02 -11.35
CA THR A 35 -13.02 5.62 -11.20
C THR A 35 -13.15 4.41 -10.28
N ASP A 36 -14.35 4.20 -9.72
CA ASP A 36 -14.58 3.08 -8.79
C ASP A 36 -14.29 1.72 -9.42
N LYS A 37 -14.57 1.55 -10.72
CA LYS A 37 -14.21 0.33 -11.47
C LYS A 37 -12.70 0.09 -11.55
N GLN A 38 -11.90 1.15 -11.64
CA GLN A 38 -10.45 1.04 -11.68
C GLN A 38 -9.86 0.86 -10.28
N ARG A 39 -10.48 1.43 -9.25
CA ARG A 39 -10.09 1.25 -7.85
C ARG A 39 -10.46 -0.13 -7.31
N GLU A 40 -11.60 -0.68 -7.72
CA GLU A 40 -12.14 -1.96 -7.27
C GLU A 40 -11.11 -3.12 -7.22
N PRO A 41 -10.31 -3.40 -8.27
CA PRO A 41 -9.31 -4.47 -8.19
C PRO A 41 -8.20 -4.17 -7.17
N TYR A 42 -7.81 -2.92 -7.00
CA TYR A 42 -6.79 -2.52 -6.02
C TYR A 42 -7.33 -2.55 -4.59
N GLU A 43 -8.59 -2.14 -4.39
CA GLU A 43 -9.28 -2.22 -3.10
C GLU A 43 -9.51 -3.66 -2.69
N LYS A 44 -9.92 -4.55 -3.62
CA LYS A 44 -10.03 -5.99 -3.35
C LYS A 44 -8.68 -6.59 -2.94
N LYS A 45 -7.59 -6.27 -3.66
CA LYS A 45 -6.24 -6.70 -3.29
C LYS A 45 -5.82 -6.15 -1.93
N ALA A 46 -6.08 -4.87 -1.66
CA ALA A 46 -5.76 -4.24 -0.38
C ALA A 46 -6.57 -4.83 0.78
N ALA A 47 -7.85 -5.15 0.58
CA ALA A 47 -8.70 -5.78 1.58
C ALA A 47 -8.25 -7.23 1.89
N ALA A 48 -7.91 -8.00 0.85
CA ALA A 48 -7.38 -9.35 1.02
C ALA A 48 -6.04 -9.34 1.77
N ASP A 49 -5.14 -8.43 1.41
CA ASP A 49 -3.84 -8.27 2.06
C ASP A 49 -3.97 -7.76 3.50
N LYS A 50 -4.91 -6.83 3.75
CA LYS A 50 -5.23 -6.35 5.11
C LYS A 50 -5.68 -7.50 6.01
N LYS A 51 -6.54 -8.39 5.51
CA LYS A 51 -6.98 -9.58 6.27
C LYS A 51 -5.80 -10.50 6.57
N ARG A 52 -4.94 -10.78 5.58
CA ARG A 52 -3.73 -11.58 5.78
C ARG A 52 -2.83 -10.94 6.84
N TYR A 53 -2.57 -9.64 6.74
CA TYR A 53 -1.75 -8.91 7.69
C TYR A 53 -2.37 -8.90 9.09
N GLU A 54 -3.69 -8.80 9.22
CA GLU A 54 -4.36 -8.89 10.52
C GLU A 54 -4.23 -10.29 11.14
N ASP A 55 -4.39 -11.35 10.35
CA ASP A 55 -4.17 -12.75 10.78
C ASP A 55 -2.70 -13.00 11.17
N GLU A 56 -1.75 -12.56 10.34
CA GLU A 56 -0.31 -12.67 10.61
C GLU A 56 0.10 -11.82 11.80
N LYS A 57 -0.44 -10.60 11.95
CA LYS A 57 -0.21 -9.73 13.10
C LYS A 57 -0.81 -10.32 14.38
N ALA A 58 -1.98 -10.96 14.32
CA ALA A 58 -2.55 -11.64 15.47
C ALA A 58 -1.66 -12.82 15.91
N LYS A 59 -1.16 -13.60 14.96
CA LYS A 59 -0.20 -14.68 15.23
C LYS A 59 1.14 -14.17 15.74
N TYR A 60 1.65 -13.09 15.15
CA TYR A 60 2.90 -12.44 15.58
C TYR A 60 2.75 -11.80 16.95
N ASN A 61 1.63 -11.15 17.26
CA ASN A 61 1.39 -10.61 18.60
C ASN A 61 1.19 -11.71 19.64
N ALA A 62 0.64 -12.86 19.25
CA ALA A 62 0.53 -14.03 20.13
C ALA A 62 1.87 -14.73 20.35
N ALA A 63 2.75 -14.76 19.33
CA ALA A 63 4.09 -15.33 19.44
C ALA A 63 5.10 -14.37 20.08
N GLY A 64 4.98 -13.06 19.82
CA GLY A 64 5.85 -12.00 20.35
C GLY A 64 5.54 -11.60 21.79
N SER A 65 4.49 -12.16 22.39
CA SER A 65 4.27 -12.09 23.84
C SER A 65 4.98 -13.20 24.63
N GLU A 66 5.65 -14.15 23.97
CA GLU A 66 6.47 -15.19 24.61
C GLU A 66 7.99 -14.91 24.53
N GLU A 67 8.43 -13.82 23.89
CA GLU A 67 9.87 -13.45 23.76
C GLU A 67 10.30 -12.22 24.58
N ASP A 68 9.43 -11.64 25.43
CA ASP A 68 9.77 -10.55 26.38
C ASP A 68 9.82 -11.03 27.84
N GLU A 69 10.02 -12.34 28.06
CA GLU A 69 10.40 -12.92 29.36
C GLU A 69 11.69 -13.76 29.20
N GLU A 70 12.82 -13.11 28.95
CA GLU A 70 14.14 -13.60 29.40
C GLU A 70 15.14 -12.46 29.68
#